data_AF-A0A392N009-F1
#
_entry.id   AF-A0A392N009-F1
#
_cell.length_a   1.000
_cell.length_b   1.000
_cell.length_c   1.000
_cell.angle_alpha   90.00
_cell.angle_beta   90.00
_cell.angle_gamma   90.00
#
_symmetry.space_group_name_H-M   'P 1'
#
loop_
_entity.id
_entity.type
_entity.pdbx_description
1 polymer ?
#
loop_
_entity_poly.entity_id
_entity_poly.type
_entity_poly.pdbx_seq_one_letter_code
_entity_poly.pdbx_strand_id
1 'polypeptide(L)'
;VVRLVAGNMATGQIYSHIIPLILLLVDGSSPIDVTDPQWELYVLIQKKTDQQGEIQSLLLGFTAVYRFYHYPNDSRLRLGQILVLPPYQHKGYGRFLIEVLNDVAISENVFDLTVEEPLDNFQHVRSCVDTQRLLRFEPIQHLVTKAVSFLKDGKLSKKTHSPRLTPPPSAVEEVRKNLKINKTQFLKCWEVLIYIGLNPIDKYMDNFVSVISERVKYDILGKDSGTSGKQLIEVPSDVGQETSFVMFKSGAGEDIAVQMDDNQTNQEEQLQKLAQDRVKEIQLIAKKVTSHIETSEVAAN
;
A
#
# COMPACT_ATOMS: atom_id res chain seq x y z
N VAL A 1 11.87 -16.38 -13.08
CA VAL A 1 11.09 -15.33 -13.76
C VAL A 1 11.89 -14.85 -14.95
N VAL A 2 11.24 -14.63 -16.10
CA VAL A 2 11.89 -14.09 -17.30
C VAL A 2 11.45 -12.63 -17.44
N ARG A 3 12.42 -11.71 -17.53
CA ARG A 3 12.18 -10.29 -17.81
C ARG A 3 12.18 -10.06 -19.32
N LEU A 4 11.16 -9.40 -19.84
CA LEU A 4 10.98 -9.07 -21.25
C LEU A 4 10.73 -7.56 -21.34
N VAL A 5 11.57 -6.84 -22.09
CA VAL A 5 11.37 -5.41 -22.33
C VAL A 5 10.42 -5.26 -23.52
N ALA A 6 9.47 -4.34 -23.44
CA ALA A 6 8.59 -3.99 -24.56
C ALA A 6 9.38 -3.33 -25.71
N GLY A 7 8.69 -2.98 -26.81
CA GLY A 7 9.31 -2.42 -28.01
C GLY A 7 9.88 -3.46 -28.98
N ASN A 8 9.69 -4.77 -28.72
CA ASN A 8 9.99 -5.84 -29.66
C ASN A 8 8.78 -6.74 -29.94
N MET A 9 8.78 -7.36 -31.13
CA MET A 9 7.68 -8.18 -31.61
C MET A 9 7.38 -9.38 -30.70
N ALA A 10 8.41 -10.04 -30.17
CA ALA A 10 8.24 -11.22 -29.33
C ALA A 10 7.51 -10.91 -28.01
N THR A 11 7.86 -9.79 -27.37
CA THR A 11 7.24 -9.34 -26.12
C THR A 11 5.81 -8.89 -26.36
N GLY A 12 5.56 -8.17 -27.45
CA GLY A 12 4.20 -7.78 -27.86
C GLY A 12 3.30 -8.99 -28.14
N GLN A 13 3.82 -10.02 -28.81
CA GLN A 13 3.09 -11.27 -29.04
C GLN A 13 2.78 -12.02 -27.74
N ILE A 14 3.70 -12.07 -26.79
CA ILE A 14 3.41 -12.69 -25.49
C ILE A 14 2.32 -11.91 -24.76
N TYR A 15 2.42 -10.57 -24.74
CA TYR A 15 1.41 -9.72 -24.11
C TYR A 15 0.02 -9.86 -24.73
N SER A 16 -0.08 -9.98 -26.07
CA SER A 16 -1.37 -10.10 -26.74
C SER A 16 -2.15 -11.36 -26.35
N HIS A 17 -1.47 -12.42 -25.91
CA HIS A 17 -2.12 -13.63 -25.39
C HIS A 17 -2.51 -13.50 -23.91
N ILE A 18 -1.88 -12.58 -23.18
CA ILE A 18 -2.08 -12.38 -21.74
C ILE A 18 -3.18 -11.34 -21.46
N ILE A 19 -3.22 -10.25 -22.23
CA ILE A 19 -4.14 -9.13 -21.99
C ILE A 19 -5.63 -9.52 -21.94
N PRO A 20 -6.16 -10.49 -22.72
CA PRO A 20 -7.56 -10.88 -22.58
C PRO A 20 -7.88 -11.45 -21.19
N LEU A 21 -6.92 -12.15 -20.56
CA LEU A 21 -7.09 -12.70 -19.21
C LEU A 21 -7.06 -11.59 -18.16
N ILE A 22 -6.24 -10.55 -18.37
CA ILE A 22 -6.22 -9.37 -17.51
C ILE A 22 -7.56 -8.64 -17.56
N LEU A 23 -8.06 -8.33 -18.75
CA LEU A 23 -9.33 -7.62 -18.92
C LEU A 23 -10.51 -8.40 -18.32
N LEU A 24 -10.43 -9.73 -18.27
CA LEU A 24 -11.45 -10.59 -17.66
C LEU A 24 -11.36 -10.68 -16.13
N LEU A 25 -10.15 -10.62 -15.57
CA LEU A 25 -9.89 -10.99 -14.17
C LEU A 25 -9.48 -9.81 -13.27
N VAL A 26 -9.12 -8.67 -13.84
CA VAL A 26 -8.65 -7.48 -13.12
C VAL A 26 -9.51 -6.30 -13.54
N ASP A 27 -10.39 -5.89 -12.63
CA ASP A 27 -11.28 -4.74 -12.85
C ASP A 27 -10.49 -3.44 -12.99
N GLY A 28 -10.98 -2.53 -13.82
CA GLY A 28 -10.32 -1.26 -14.13
C GLY A 28 -9.04 -1.38 -14.97
N SER A 29 -8.62 -2.58 -15.38
CA SER A 29 -7.38 -2.74 -16.15
C SER A 29 -7.52 -2.25 -17.59
N SER A 30 -6.45 -1.64 -18.11
CA SER A 30 -6.31 -1.21 -19.51
C SER A 30 -5.08 -1.85 -20.17
N PRO A 31 -5.06 -2.06 -21.51
CA PRO A 31 -3.86 -2.55 -22.20
C PRO A 31 -2.67 -1.59 -22.08
N ILE A 32 -1.46 -2.13 -21.93
CA ILE A 32 -0.22 -1.32 -21.99
C ILE A 32 0.16 -1.01 -23.44
N ASP A 33 0.97 0.03 -23.62
CA ASP A 33 1.66 0.29 -24.88
C ASP A 33 2.88 -0.64 -25.04
N VAL A 34 2.70 -1.72 -25.80
CA VAL A 34 3.78 -2.69 -26.08
C VAL A 34 4.89 -2.15 -26.99
N THR A 35 4.71 -0.95 -27.56
CA THR A 35 5.73 -0.29 -28.38
C THR A 35 6.66 0.60 -27.56
N ASP A 36 6.23 1.05 -26.38
CA ASP A 36 7.04 1.87 -25.46
C ASP A 36 8.05 0.97 -24.69
N PRO A 37 9.38 1.16 -24.89
CA PRO A 37 10.40 0.35 -24.24
C PRO A 37 10.52 0.59 -22.72
N GLN A 38 9.81 1.58 -22.15
CA GLN A 38 9.74 1.76 -20.69
C GLN A 38 8.85 0.73 -19.99
N TRP A 39 8.02 -0.02 -20.75
CA TRP A 39 7.29 -1.17 -20.22
C TRP A 39 8.18 -2.42 -20.15
N GLU A 40 8.07 -3.14 -19.05
CA GLU A 40 8.73 -4.40 -18.82
C GLU A 40 7.74 -5.44 -18.30
N LEU A 41 7.77 -6.64 -18.90
CA LEU A 41 7.00 -7.80 -18.45
C LEU A 41 7.90 -8.76 -17.69
N TYR A 42 7.43 -9.22 -16.54
CA TYR A 42 8.06 -10.27 -15.76
C TYR A 42 7.17 -11.49 -15.78
N VAL A 43 7.60 -12.51 -16.52
CA VAL A 43 6.82 -13.71 -16.80
C VAL A 43 7.30 -14.85 -15.90
N LEU A 44 6.40 -15.39 -15.09
CA LEU A 44 6.68 -16.53 -14.23
C LEU A 44 6.35 -17.82 -14.98
N ILE A 45 7.39 -18.60 -15.28
CA ILE A 45 7.30 -19.84 -16.05
C ILE A 45 7.79 -21.01 -15.18
N GLN A 46 7.03 -22.10 -15.18
CA GLN A 46 7.48 -23.39 -14.66
C GLN A 46 7.95 -24.26 -15.84
N LYS A 47 9.20 -24.71 -15.78
CA LYS A 47 9.72 -25.71 -16.72
C LYS A 47 9.35 -27.11 -16.21
N LYS A 48 8.80 -27.95 -17.07
CA LYS A 48 8.54 -29.36 -16.82
C LYS A 48 9.16 -30.18 -17.93
N THR A 49 9.92 -31.21 -17.57
CA THR A 49 10.38 -32.21 -18.53
C THR A 49 9.29 -33.26 -18.68
N ASP A 50 8.88 -33.56 -19.91
CA ASP A 50 7.94 -34.64 -20.16
C ASP A 50 8.63 -36.02 -20.09
N GLN A 51 7.85 -37.09 -20.29
CA GLN A 51 8.36 -38.46 -20.24
C GLN A 51 9.32 -38.76 -21.40
N GLN A 52 9.32 -37.93 -22.44
CA GLN A 52 10.15 -38.04 -23.64
C GLN A 52 11.43 -37.20 -23.54
N GLY A 53 11.61 -36.40 -22.49
CA GLY A 53 12.78 -35.55 -22.26
C GLY A 53 12.64 -34.11 -22.78
N GLU A 54 11.50 -33.74 -23.38
CA GLU A 54 11.25 -32.40 -23.91
C GLU A 54 10.86 -31.43 -22.79
N ILE A 55 11.36 -30.19 -22.87
CA ILE A 55 11.12 -29.16 -21.86
C ILE A 55 9.87 -28.36 -22.23
N GLN A 56 8.79 -28.58 -21.51
CA GLN A 56 7.57 -27.78 -21.59
C GLN A 56 7.64 -26.58 -20.66
N SER A 57 7.28 -25.41 -21.16
CA SER A 57 7.24 -24.14 -20.40
C SER A 57 5.81 -23.73 -20.11
N LEU A 58 5.42 -23.77 -18.84
CA LEU A 58 4.08 -23.43 -18.38
C LEU A 58 4.05 -22.02 -17.77
N LEU A 59 3.24 -21.13 -18.33
CA LEU A 59 2.98 -19.81 -17.75
C LEU A 59 2.18 -19.96 -16.44
N LEU A 60 2.69 -19.43 -15.34
CA LEU A 60 2.00 -19.43 -14.05
C LEU A 60 1.36 -18.07 -13.72
N GLY A 61 1.97 -17.00 -14.19
CA GLY A 61 1.55 -15.63 -13.93
C GLY A 61 2.54 -14.63 -14.52
N PHE A 62 2.21 -13.36 -14.43
CA PHE A 62 3.07 -12.29 -14.90
C PHE A 62 2.82 -10.99 -14.14
N THR A 63 3.70 -10.02 -14.35
CA THR A 63 3.46 -8.62 -13.98
C THR A 63 4.02 -7.68 -15.05
N ALA A 64 3.32 -6.58 -15.31
CA ALA A 64 3.77 -5.48 -16.16
C ALA A 64 4.17 -4.30 -15.27
N VAL A 65 5.37 -3.78 -15.51
CA VAL A 65 5.97 -2.68 -14.75
C VAL A 65 6.38 -1.58 -15.73
N TYR A 66 6.05 -0.34 -15.39
CA TYR A 66 6.51 0.83 -16.12
C TYR A 66 7.67 1.49 -15.40
N ARG A 67 8.66 1.94 -16.16
CA ARG A 67 9.79 2.73 -15.67
C ARG A 67 9.53 4.22 -15.89
N PHE A 68 9.15 4.92 -14.84
CA PHE A 68 9.03 6.37 -14.87
C PHE A 68 10.38 7.04 -14.68
N TYR A 69 10.65 8.10 -15.43
CA TYR A 69 11.74 9.00 -15.14
C TYR A 69 11.51 9.69 -13.78
N HIS A 70 12.56 9.78 -12.97
CA HIS A 70 12.57 10.50 -11.71
C HIS A 70 13.73 11.50 -11.73
N TYR A 71 13.41 12.80 -11.74
CA TYR A 71 14.42 13.86 -11.72
C TYR A 71 15.35 13.72 -10.49
N PRO A 72 16.67 14.01 -10.62
CA PRO A 72 17.36 14.55 -11.79
C PRO A 72 17.88 13.53 -12.80
N ASN A 73 18.02 12.26 -12.42
CA ASN A 73 18.65 11.24 -13.26
C ASN A 73 18.37 9.81 -12.77
N ASP A 74 17.27 9.61 -12.05
CA ASP A 74 16.85 8.31 -11.52
C ASP A 74 15.62 7.77 -12.28
N SER A 75 15.20 6.57 -11.91
CA SER A 75 13.92 6.00 -12.35
C SER A 75 13.08 5.50 -11.18
N ARG A 76 11.77 5.47 -11.34
CA ARG A 76 10.79 4.87 -10.41
C ARG A 76 10.11 3.72 -11.13
N LEU A 77 10.01 2.57 -10.48
CA LEU A 77 9.21 1.47 -11.00
C LEU A 77 7.76 1.64 -10.54
N ARG A 78 6.82 1.40 -11.44
CA ARG A 78 5.41 1.29 -11.11
C ARG A 78 4.87 -0.02 -11.63
N LEU A 79 4.46 -0.90 -10.72
CA LEU A 79 3.68 -2.08 -11.08
C LEU A 79 2.32 -1.60 -11.58
N GLY A 80 2.04 -1.83 -12.86
CA GLY A 80 0.74 -1.52 -13.48
C GLY A 80 -0.20 -2.72 -13.43
N GLN A 81 0.29 -3.90 -13.83
CA GLN A 81 -0.52 -5.12 -13.87
C GLN A 81 0.18 -6.27 -13.13
N ILE A 82 -0.59 -7.10 -12.43
CA ILE A 82 -0.11 -8.37 -11.89
C ILE A 82 -1.24 -9.38 -11.93
N LEU A 83 -0.94 -10.58 -12.43
CA LEU A 83 -1.87 -11.70 -12.43
C LEU A 83 -1.13 -13.00 -12.21
N VAL A 84 -1.59 -13.76 -11.23
CA VAL A 84 -1.34 -15.21 -11.17
C VAL A 84 -2.54 -15.89 -11.79
N LEU A 85 -2.32 -16.79 -12.74
CA LEU A 85 -3.43 -17.45 -13.42
C LEU A 85 -4.27 -18.25 -12.40
N PRO A 86 -5.61 -18.29 -12.55
CA PRO A 86 -6.50 -18.86 -11.54
C PRO A 86 -6.10 -20.25 -11.00
N PRO A 87 -5.66 -21.24 -11.83
CA PRO A 87 -5.25 -22.56 -11.34
C PRO A 87 -4.00 -22.56 -10.43
N TYR A 88 -3.26 -21.46 -10.41
CA TYR A 88 -1.99 -21.30 -9.70
C TYR A 88 -2.07 -20.28 -8.56
N GLN A 89 -3.24 -19.68 -8.30
CA GLN A 89 -3.43 -18.77 -7.19
C GLN A 89 -3.29 -19.48 -5.84
N HIS A 90 -3.09 -18.70 -4.78
CA HIS A 90 -2.90 -19.16 -3.38
C HIS A 90 -1.71 -20.12 -3.14
N LYS A 91 -0.80 -20.27 -4.11
CA LYS A 91 0.43 -21.10 -4.00
C LYS A 91 1.71 -20.30 -3.74
N GLY A 92 1.60 -19.00 -3.43
CA GLY A 92 2.74 -18.12 -3.15
C GLY A 92 3.36 -17.43 -4.38
N TYR A 93 2.91 -17.72 -5.60
CA TYR A 93 3.48 -17.13 -6.82
C TYR A 93 3.30 -15.60 -6.91
N GLY A 94 2.21 -15.04 -6.39
CA GLY A 94 2.01 -13.59 -6.36
C GLY A 94 3.01 -12.88 -5.44
N ARG A 95 3.24 -13.48 -4.26
CA ARG A 95 4.32 -13.06 -3.35
C ARG A 95 5.68 -13.14 -4.04
N PHE A 96 5.97 -14.25 -4.71
CA PHE A 96 7.25 -14.45 -5.38
C PHE A 96 7.51 -13.40 -6.48
N LEU A 97 6.48 -13.05 -7.27
CA LEU A 97 6.59 -11.96 -8.26
C LEU A 97 6.93 -10.61 -7.59
N ILE A 98 6.30 -10.29 -6.44
CA ILE A 98 6.60 -9.07 -5.68
C ILE A 98 8.03 -9.09 -5.14
N GLU A 99 8.49 -10.22 -4.61
CA GLU A 99 9.87 -10.39 -4.12
C GLU A 99 10.89 -10.16 -5.25
N VAL A 100 10.64 -10.74 -6.44
CA VAL A 100 11.49 -10.49 -7.62
C VAL A 100 11.53 -9.01 -8.00
N LEU A 101 10.38 -8.31 -8.00
CA LEU A 101 10.35 -6.88 -8.30
C LEU A 101 11.06 -6.03 -7.24
N ASN A 102 10.99 -6.43 -5.97
CA ASN A 102 11.74 -5.78 -4.90
C ASN A 102 13.25 -5.92 -5.11
N ASP A 103 13.72 -7.11 -5.49
CA ASP A 103 15.13 -7.38 -5.77
C ASP A 103 15.62 -6.58 -6.99
N VAL A 104 14.80 -6.49 -8.04
CA VAL A 104 15.07 -5.62 -9.19
C VAL A 104 15.16 -4.15 -8.78
N ALA A 105 14.19 -3.65 -8.02
CA ALA A 105 14.18 -2.27 -7.57
C ALA A 105 15.44 -1.93 -6.74
N ILE A 106 15.88 -2.84 -5.88
CA ILE A 106 17.11 -2.67 -5.09
C ILE A 106 18.35 -2.72 -5.99
N SER A 107 18.49 -3.77 -6.80
CA SER A 107 19.69 -4.02 -7.61
C SER A 107 19.94 -2.96 -8.68
N GLU A 108 18.87 -2.44 -9.30
CA GLU A 108 18.94 -1.33 -10.25
C GLU A 108 18.94 0.04 -9.58
N ASN A 109 18.91 0.07 -8.25
CA ASN A 109 18.90 1.28 -7.43
C ASN A 109 17.84 2.30 -7.87
N VAL A 110 16.63 1.83 -8.21
CA VAL A 110 15.53 2.75 -8.55
C VAL A 110 15.14 3.58 -7.33
N PHE A 111 14.45 4.69 -7.54
CA PHE A 111 14.07 5.61 -6.47
C PHE A 111 13.15 4.94 -5.45
N ASP A 112 12.10 4.27 -5.93
CA ASP A 112 11.17 3.42 -5.17
C ASP A 112 10.34 2.53 -6.12
N LEU A 113 9.60 1.58 -5.54
CA LEU A 113 8.59 0.76 -6.21
C LEU A 113 7.18 1.22 -5.81
N THR A 114 6.44 1.69 -6.80
CA THR A 114 5.04 2.12 -6.70
C THR A 114 4.12 1.08 -7.34
N VAL A 115 2.83 1.15 -7.01
CA VAL A 115 1.80 0.30 -7.61
C VAL A 115 0.67 1.19 -8.04
N GLU A 116 0.19 0.98 -9.26
CA GLU A 116 -1.00 1.62 -9.80
C GLU A 116 -2.24 0.96 -9.18
N GLU A 117 -3.12 1.77 -8.60
CA GLU A 117 -4.44 1.37 -8.08
C GLU A 117 -4.49 -0.03 -7.45
N PRO A 118 -3.76 -0.26 -6.33
CA PRO A 118 -3.63 -1.59 -5.75
C PRO A 118 -4.98 -2.10 -5.22
N LEU A 119 -5.45 -3.23 -5.77
CA LEU A 119 -6.59 -3.97 -5.22
C LEU A 119 -6.30 -4.46 -3.79
N ASP A 120 -7.33 -4.51 -2.93
CA ASP A 120 -7.19 -4.87 -1.51
C ASP A 120 -6.48 -6.20 -1.29
N ASN A 121 -6.83 -7.23 -2.07
CA ASN A 121 -6.19 -8.54 -1.99
C ASN A 121 -4.68 -8.50 -2.30
N PHE A 122 -4.30 -7.71 -3.32
CA PHE A 122 -2.89 -7.50 -3.64
C PHE A 122 -2.19 -6.67 -2.55
N GLN A 123 -2.85 -5.62 -2.08
CA GLN A 123 -2.35 -4.74 -1.03
C GLN A 123 -2.07 -5.52 0.27
N HIS A 124 -2.90 -6.52 0.60
CA HIS A 124 -2.67 -7.44 1.71
C HIS A 124 -1.39 -8.26 1.53
N VAL A 125 -1.19 -8.88 0.36
CA VAL A 125 0.02 -9.66 0.05
C VAL A 125 1.27 -8.77 0.09
N ARG A 126 1.22 -7.59 -0.55
CA ARG A 126 2.31 -6.62 -0.53
C ARG A 126 2.68 -6.21 0.89
N SER A 127 1.68 -5.91 1.72
CA SER A 127 1.91 -5.51 3.12
C SER A 127 2.52 -6.63 3.94
N CYS A 128 2.17 -7.90 3.68
CA CYS A 128 2.84 -9.05 4.31
C CYS A 128 4.32 -9.13 3.93
N VAL A 129 4.64 -9.02 2.63
CA VAL A 129 6.03 -9.07 2.12
C VAL A 129 6.86 -7.91 2.66
N ASP A 130 6.36 -6.68 2.55
CA ASP A 130 7.07 -5.49 2.99
C ASP A 130 7.25 -5.46 4.51
N THR A 131 6.25 -5.91 5.29
CA THR A 131 6.40 -6.01 6.76
C THR A 131 7.48 -7.03 7.14
N GLN A 132 7.56 -8.18 6.46
CA GLN A 132 8.64 -9.16 6.70
C GLN A 132 10.03 -8.57 6.42
N ARG A 133 10.16 -7.80 5.33
CA ARG A 133 11.41 -7.12 4.99
C ARG A 133 11.77 -6.06 6.03
N LEU A 134 10.77 -5.29 6.49
CA LEU A 134 10.95 -4.25 7.50
C LEU A 134 11.31 -4.81 8.87
N LEU A 135 10.77 -5.96 9.29
CA LEU A 135 11.15 -6.62 10.55
C LEU A 135 12.64 -7.03 10.58
N ARG A 136 13.21 -7.35 9.41
CA ARG A 136 14.63 -7.69 9.26
C ARG A 136 15.52 -6.47 9.01
N PHE A 137 14.93 -5.28 8.87
CA PHE A 137 15.65 -4.05 8.59
C PHE A 137 16.01 -3.35 9.89
N GLU A 138 17.23 -3.58 10.37
CA GLU A 138 17.75 -3.07 11.65
C GLU A 138 17.55 -1.55 11.86
N PRO A 139 17.83 -0.66 10.88
CA PRO A 139 17.92 0.77 11.16
C PRO A 139 16.67 1.43 11.75
N ILE A 140 15.49 0.84 11.50
CA ILE A 140 14.22 1.35 12.03
C ILE A 140 13.74 0.65 13.31
N GLN A 141 14.36 -0.44 13.75
CA GLN A 141 13.84 -1.26 14.85
C GLN A 141 13.77 -0.47 16.16
N HIS A 142 14.80 0.30 16.48
CA HIS A 142 14.81 1.14 17.68
C HIS A 142 13.66 2.17 17.70
N LEU A 143 13.24 2.67 16.54
CA LEU A 143 12.11 3.60 16.41
C LEU A 143 10.78 2.88 16.66
N VAL A 144 10.63 1.65 16.15
CA VAL A 144 9.45 0.81 16.41
C VAL A 144 9.36 0.51 17.90
N THR A 145 10.46 0.09 18.54
CA THR A 145 10.48 -0.17 19.99
C THR A 145 10.10 1.06 20.80
N LYS A 146 10.59 2.25 20.43
CA LYS A 146 10.22 3.51 21.07
C LYS A 146 8.72 3.82 20.91
N ALA A 147 8.17 3.63 19.71
CA ALA A 147 6.74 3.82 19.45
C ALA A 147 5.86 2.86 20.27
N VAL A 148 6.28 1.60 20.37
CA VAL A 148 5.61 0.57 21.18
C VAL A 148 5.66 0.91 22.67
N SER A 149 6.82 1.32 23.20
CA SER A 149 6.95 1.75 24.60
C SER A 149 6.04 2.93 24.92
N PHE A 150 5.96 3.90 24.02
CA PHE A 150 5.08 5.06 24.19
C PHE A 150 3.59 4.66 24.36
N LEU A 151 3.13 3.67 23.59
CA LEU A 151 1.77 3.12 23.72
C LEU A 151 1.55 2.31 25.00
N LYS A 152 2.57 1.58 25.46
CA LYS A 152 2.52 0.77 26.69
C LYS A 152 2.46 1.64 27.94
N ASP A 153 3.13 2.79 27.93
CA ASP A 153 3.21 3.70 29.08
C ASP A 153 1.95 4.56 29.28
N GLY A 154 0.98 4.52 28.35
CA GLY A 154 -0.35 5.11 28.52
C GLY A 154 -0.39 6.64 28.62
N LYS A 155 0.72 7.35 28.33
CA LYS A 155 0.80 8.82 28.36
C LYS A 155 0.16 9.49 27.12
N LEU A 156 -1.00 9.02 26.70
CA LEU A 156 -1.83 9.70 25.70
C LEU A 156 -2.63 10.79 26.43
N SER A 157 -2.04 11.98 26.59
CA SER A 157 -2.72 13.14 27.19
C SER A 157 -4.00 13.46 26.42
N LYS A 158 -5.15 13.42 27.09
CA LYS A 158 -6.47 13.77 26.52
C LYS A 158 -6.61 15.27 26.12
N LYS A 159 -5.60 16.10 26.35
CA LYS A 159 -5.66 17.57 26.13
C LYS A 159 -4.64 18.10 25.13
N THR A 160 -3.84 17.24 24.51
CA THR A 160 -2.85 17.65 23.51
C THR A 160 -2.86 16.60 22.43
N HIS A 161 -3.02 17.00 21.17
CA HIS A 161 -3.00 16.14 19.97
C HIS A 161 -2.27 14.82 20.24
N SER A 162 -2.99 13.70 20.14
CA SER A 162 -2.41 12.37 20.23
C SER A 162 -1.12 12.36 19.39
N PRO A 163 0.04 12.03 19.99
CA PRO A 163 1.29 12.11 19.27
C PRO A 163 1.18 11.15 18.09
N ARG A 164 1.28 11.71 16.89
CA ARG A 164 1.25 10.94 15.65
C ARG A 164 2.39 9.93 15.75
N LEU A 165 2.05 8.66 15.98
CA LEU A 165 2.98 7.53 15.97
C LEU A 165 3.37 7.22 14.52
N THR A 166 3.79 8.24 13.78
CA THR A 166 4.31 8.13 12.42
C THR A 166 5.82 8.01 12.49
N PRO A 167 6.45 7.24 11.59
CA PRO A 167 7.89 7.18 11.50
C PRO A 167 8.46 8.57 11.17
N PRO A 168 9.63 8.93 11.72
CA PRO A 168 10.27 10.20 11.38
C PRO A 168 10.67 10.23 9.89
N PRO A 169 10.78 11.43 9.28
CA PRO A 169 11.16 11.56 7.87
C PRO A 169 12.48 10.85 7.50
N SER A 170 13.44 10.82 8.42
CA SER A 170 14.71 10.09 8.24
C SER A 170 14.50 8.59 8.02
N ALA A 171 13.62 7.96 8.79
CA ALA A 171 13.28 6.55 8.65
C ALA A 171 12.54 6.28 7.33
N VAL A 172 11.67 7.21 6.91
CA VAL A 172 10.99 7.12 5.60
C VAL A 172 12.03 7.13 4.47
N GLU A 173 13.00 8.03 4.52
CA GLU A 173 14.07 8.08 3.51
C GLU A 173 14.99 6.86 3.56
N GLU A 174 15.30 6.36 4.75
CA GLU A 174 16.15 5.18 4.92
C GLU A 174 15.50 3.90 4.38
N VAL A 175 14.21 3.70 4.69
CA VAL A 175 13.42 2.59 4.14
C VAL A 175 13.26 2.72 2.63
N ARG A 176 12.97 3.92 2.11
CA ARG A 176 12.88 4.15 0.67
C ARG A 176 14.21 3.86 -0.01
N LYS A 177 15.33 4.37 0.51
CA LYS A 177 16.65 4.22 -0.10
C LYS A 177 17.08 2.76 -0.18
N ASN A 178 16.89 2.00 0.90
CA ASN A 178 17.43 0.64 1.05
C ASN A 178 16.45 -0.46 0.62
N LEU A 179 15.15 -0.29 0.88
CA LEU A 179 14.13 -1.31 0.59
C LEU A 179 13.24 -0.94 -0.60
N LYS A 180 13.36 0.29 -1.13
CA LYS A 180 12.55 0.81 -2.24
C LYS A 180 11.06 0.86 -1.94
N ILE A 181 10.68 0.89 -0.66
CA ILE A 181 9.30 1.00 -0.20
C ILE A 181 8.94 2.49 -0.15
N ASN A 182 7.89 2.89 -0.88
CA ASN A 182 7.43 4.28 -0.86
C ASN A 182 6.79 4.65 0.50
N LYS A 183 6.68 5.96 0.76
CA LYS A 183 6.15 6.50 2.03
C LYS A 183 4.77 5.94 2.38
N THR A 184 3.83 5.95 1.46
CA THR A 184 2.44 5.50 1.71
C THR A 184 2.41 4.03 2.14
N GLN A 185 3.18 3.18 1.46
CA GLN A 185 3.30 1.77 1.81
C GLN A 185 3.98 1.59 3.17
N PHE A 186 5.05 2.34 3.43
CA PHE A 186 5.76 2.26 4.72
C PHE A 186 4.85 2.67 5.89
N LEU A 187 4.04 3.72 5.75
CA LEU A 187 3.07 4.13 6.77
C LEU A 187 2.03 3.04 7.08
N LYS A 188 1.59 2.28 6.07
CA LYS A 188 0.71 1.13 6.27
C LYS A 188 1.40 0.01 7.04
N CYS A 189 2.62 -0.36 6.65
CA CYS A 189 3.39 -1.40 7.33
C CYS A 189 3.82 -0.98 8.75
N TRP A 190 4.05 0.31 8.99
CA TRP A 190 4.45 0.85 10.28
C TRP A 190 3.45 0.54 11.40
N GLU A 191 2.15 0.61 11.10
CA GLU A 191 1.11 0.20 12.06
C GLU A 191 1.18 -1.28 12.38
N VAL A 192 1.48 -2.10 11.38
CA VAL A 192 1.63 -3.55 11.55
C VAL A 192 2.85 -3.86 12.43
N LEU A 193 3.96 -3.16 12.23
CA LEU A 193 5.16 -3.29 13.06
C LEU A 193 4.87 -2.93 14.53
N ILE A 194 4.16 -1.82 14.77
CA ILE A 194 3.74 -1.42 16.12
C ILE A 194 2.82 -2.49 16.72
N TYR A 195 1.82 -2.95 15.98
CA TYR A 195 0.88 -3.97 16.44
C TYR A 195 1.61 -5.27 16.83
N ILE A 196 2.56 -5.74 16.01
CA ILE A 196 3.39 -6.91 16.32
C ILE A 196 4.22 -6.66 17.59
N GLY A 197 4.89 -5.50 17.70
CA GLY A 197 5.75 -5.19 18.84
C GLY A 197 5.00 -4.94 20.15
N LEU A 198 3.72 -4.56 20.08
CA LEU A 198 2.87 -4.51 21.26
C LEU A 198 2.73 -5.89 21.91
N ASN A 199 2.85 -6.97 21.13
CA ASN A 199 2.47 -8.33 21.49
C ASN A 199 1.05 -8.29 22.09
N PRO A 200 0.02 -8.20 21.23
CA PRO A 200 -1.28 -7.62 21.58
C PRO A 200 -1.85 -8.23 22.87
N ILE A 201 -1.85 -7.42 23.93
CA ILE A 201 -2.49 -7.67 25.22
C ILE A 201 -3.59 -6.62 25.35
N ASP A 202 -4.79 -7.02 25.78
CA ASP A 202 -5.99 -6.16 25.82
C ASP A 202 -5.75 -4.77 26.39
N LYS A 203 -4.92 -4.65 27.43
CA LYS A 203 -4.51 -3.38 28.06
C LYS A 203 -4.02 -2.30 27.08
N TYR A 204 -3.33 -2.69 26.00
CA TYR A 204 -2.72 -1.75 25.06
C TYR A 204 -3.56 -1.53 23.79
N MET A 205 -4.58 -2.37 23.59
CA MET A 205 -5.37 -2.38 22.37
C MET A 205 -6.26 -1.15 22.24
N ASP A 206 -6.84 -0.66 23.34
CA ASP A 206 -7.65 0.56 23.32
C ASP A 206 -6.84 1.79 22.84
N ASN A 207 -5.60 1.92 23.34
CA ASN A 207 -4.69 2.98 22.93
C ASN A 207 -4.31 2.84 21.44
N PHE A 208 -4.04 1.61 20.99
CA PHE A 208 -3.72 1.35 19.59
C PHE A 208 -4.90 1.69 18.68
N VAL A 209 -6.09 1.18 18.97
CA VAL A 209 -7.31 1.44 18.19
C VAL A 209 -7.60 2.95 18.14
N SER A 210 -7.45 3.67 19.25
CA SER A 210 -7.61 5.12 19.27
C SER A 210 -6.64 5.84 18.31
N VAL A 211 -5.38 5.41 18.24
CA VAL A 211 -4.40 5.98 17.30
C VAL A 211 -4.75 5.68 15.84
N ILE A 212 -5.24 4.47 15.54
CA ILE A 212 -5.70 4.11 14.18
C ILE A 212 -6.92 4.94 13.80
N SER A 213 -7.90 5.07 14.70
CA SER A 213 -9.11 5.87 14.49
C SER A 213 -8.79 7.34 14.21
N GLU A 214 -7.90 7.95 15.01
CA GLU A 214 -7.45 9.33 14.79
C GLU A 214 -6.76 9.50 13.43
N ARG A 215 -5.94 8.51 13.01
CA ARG A 215 -5.30 8.57 11.69
C ARG A 215 -6.31 8.43 10.55
N VAL A 216 -7.23 7.47 10.61
CA VAL A 216 -8.27 7.30 9.59
C VAL A 216 -9.12 8.56 9.48
N LYS A 217 -9.49 9.16 10.62
CA LYS A 217 -10.18 10.45 10.66
C LYS A 217 -9.38 11.55 9.99
N TYR A 218 -8.08 11.64 10.27
CA TYR A 218 -7.19 12.63 9.66
C TYR A 218 -7.05 12.46 8.13
N ASP A 219 -6.94 11.22 7.64
CA ASP A 219 -6.78 10.94 6.21
C ASP A 219 -8.04 11.33 5.41
N ILE A 220 -9.23 11.27 6.03
CA ILE A 220 -10.51 11.59 5.40
C ILE A 220 -10.89 13.07 5.56
N LEU A 221 -10.79 13.62 6.78
CA LEU A 221 -11.26 14.97 7.10
C LEU A 221 -10.15 16.04 7.02
N GLY A 222 -8.88 15.63 6.95
CA GLY A 222 -7.73 16.53 6.97
C GLY A 222 -7.43 17.15 8.34
N LYS A 223 -6.42 18.03 8.39
CA LYS A 223 -5.86 18.60 9.62
C LYS A 223 -6.78 19.56 10.37
N ASP A 224 -7.74 20.17 9.67
CA ASP A 224 -8.49 21.34 10.14
C ASP A 224 -9.95 21.02 10.52
N SER A 225 -10.31 19.74 10.71
CA SER A 225 -11.67 19.30 11.02
C SER A 225 -12.21 19.75 12.39
N GLY A 226 -11.54 20.69 13.05
CA GLY A 226 -11.93 21.29 14.34
C GLY A 226 -11.64 22.78 14.47
N THR A 227 -11.13 23.47 13.43
CA THR A 227 -10.91 24.92 13.47
C THR A 227 -11.23 25.55 12.11
N SER A 228 -12.34 26.30 12.07
CA SER A 228 -12.76 27.20 10.97
C SER A 228 -12.73 26.56 9.58
N GLY A 229 -13.78 25.79 9.29
CA GLY A 229 -13.95 25.03 8.05
C GLY A 229 -13.87 25.90 6.79
N LYS A 230 -13.33 25.32 5.72
CA LYS A 230 -13.51 25.84 4.36
C LYS A 230 -14.97 25.66 3.99
N GLN A 231 -15.67 26.75 3.69
CA GLN A 231 -17.04 26.69 3.21
C GLN A 231 -17.04 26.68 1.68
N LEU A 232 -17.91 25.84 1.12
CA LEU A 232 -18.19 25.78 -0.30
C LEU A 232 -19.52 26.51 -0.51
N ILE A 233 -19.49 27.62 -1.25
CA ILE A 233 -20.71 28.31 -1.67
C ILE A 233 -20.86 28.13 -3.17
N GLU A 234 -22.00 27.60 -3.58
CA GLU A 234 -22.40 27.60 -4.98
C GLU A 234 -22.75 29.03 -5.40
N VAL A 235 -22.06 29.53 -6.42
CA VAL A 235 -22.30 30.86 -6.97
C VAL A 235 -23.07 30.68 -8.27
N PRO A 236 -24.23 31.34 -8.45
CA PRO A 236 -24.93 31.30 -9.73
C PRO A 236 -24.06 31.85 -10.85
N SER A 237 -23.91 31.09 -11.94
CA SER A 237 -23.25 31.51 -13.17
C SER A 237 -24.28 31.55 -14.30
N ASP A 238 -24.22 32.60 -15.12
CA ASP A 238 -25.10 32.77 -16.28
C ASP A 238 -24.73 31.84 -17.47
N VAL A 239 -23.73 30.98 -17.31
CA VAL A 239 -23.25 30.05 -18.34
C VAL A 239 -23.50 28.60 -17.91
N GLY A 240 -24.76 28.16 -18.03
CA GLY A 240 -25.18 26.75 -17.88
C GLY A 240 -25.33 26.26 -16.45
N GLN A 241 -26.31 25.37 -16.21
CA GLN A 241 -26.64 24.76 -14.91
C GLN A 241 -25.60 23.74 -14.39
N GLU A 242 -24.30 23.94 -14.68
CA GLU A 242 -23.21 23.13 -14.14
C GLU A 242 -22.31 24.00 -13.24
N THR A 243 -22.79 24.18 -12.02
CA THR A 243 -22.09 24.37 -10.73
C THR A 243 -20.73 25.09 -10.75
N SER A 244 -20.75 26.43 -10.75
CA SER A 244 -19.64 27.23 -10.22
C SER A 244 -19.72 27.26 -8.69
N PHE A 245 -18.64 26.89 -8.01
CA PHE A 245 -18.53 27.01 -6.55
C PHE A 245 -17.27 27.77 -6.16
N VAL A 246 -17.37 28.55 -5.08
CA VAL A 246 -16.26 29.27 -4.48
C VAL A 246 -15.99 28.64 -3.12
N MET A 247 -14.74 28.22 -2.91
CA MET A 247 -14.26 27.74 -1.63
C MET A 247 -13.50 28.86 -0.93
N PHE A 248 -13.98 29.30 0.23
CA PHE A 248 -13.26 30.27 1.06
C PHE A 248 -13.07 29.75 2.48
N LYS A 249 -12.03 30.26 3.13
CA LYS A 249 -11.67 29.92 4.51
C LYS A 249 -12.29 30.99 5.41
N SER A 250 -13.21 30.60 6.30
CA SER A 250 -13.79 31.54 7.25
C SER A 250 -12.71 32.01 8.24
N GLY A 251 -12.62 33.32 8.45
CA GLY A 251 -11.69 33.92 9.41
C GLY A 251 -12.09 33.62 10.84
N ALA A 252 -11.12 33.58 11.76
CA ALA A 252 -11.38 33.39 13.18
C ALA A 252 -12.24 34.55 13.72
N GLY A 253 -13.53 34.32 13.96
CA GLY A 253 -14.39 35.31 14.64
C GLY A 253 -15.89 35.24 14.40
N GLU A 254 -16.40 34.48 13.42
CA GLU A 254 -17.85 34.41 13.16
C GLU A 254 -18.39 33.00 13.42
N ASP A 255 -18.73 32.74 14.68
CA ASP A 255 -19.51 31.56 15.09
C ASP A 255 -20.98 31.76 14.70
N ILE A 256 -21.31 31.41 13.45
CA ILE A 256 -22.71 31.15 13.10
C ILE A 256 -23.01 29.72 13.57
N ALA A 257 -23.82 29.60 14.62
CA ALA A 257 -24.32 28.34 15.14
C ALA A 257 -25.12 27.61 14.05
N VAL A 258 -24.50 26.63 13.39
CA VAL A 258 -25.19 25.72 12.48
C VAL A 258 -25.77 24.58 13.31
N GLN A 259 -27.07 24.35 13.14
CA GLN A 259 -27.82 23.25 13.73
C GLN A 259 -27.09 21.91 13.49
N MET A 260 -26.99 21.09 14.53
CA MET A 260 -26.44 19.74 14.44
C MET A 260 -27.32 18.90 13.50
N ASP A 261 -26.77 18.58 12.33
CA ASP A 261 -27.42 17.82 11.26
C ASP A 261 -27.30 16.31 11.54
N ASP A 262 -28.39 15.55 11.35
CA ASP A 262 -28.46 14.08 11.56
C ASP A 262 -27.41 13.31 10.72
N ASN A 263 -26.84 13.97 9.71
CA ASN A 263 -25.80 13.46 8.83
C ASN A 263 -24.44 13.27 9.53
N GLN A 264 -24.16 13.99 10.62
CA GLN A 264 -22.89 13.86 11.37
C GLN A 264 -22.76 12.50 12.07
N THR A 265 -23.85 11.98 12.64
CA THR A 265 -23.86 10.67 13.30
C THR A 265 -23.51 9.55 12.32
N ASN A 266 -24.06 9.60 11.11
CA ASN A 266 -23.76 8.65 10.04
C ASN A 266 -22.29 8.73 9.60
N GLN A 267 -21.71 9.93 9.53
CA GLN A 267 -20.29 10.11 9.22
C GLN A 267 -19.38 9.54 10.31
N GLU A 268 -19.69 9.77 11.60
CA GLU A 268 -18.90 9.21 12.70
C GLU A 268 -18.95 7.67 12.72
N GLU A 269 -20.12 7.08 12.49
CA GLU A 269 -20.28 5.63 12.36
C GLU A 269 -19.47 5.05 11.19
N GLN A 270 -19.47 5.72 10.03
CA GLN A 270 -18.67 5.32 8.87
C GLN A 270 -17.16 5.40 9.16
N LEU A 271 -16.69 6.47 9.81
CA LEU A 271 -15.29 6.61 10.21
C LEU A 271 -14.88 5.53 11.21
N GLN A 272 -15.76 5.21 12.16
CA GLN A 272 -15.52 4.14 13.12
C GLN A 272 -15.42 2.78 12.42
N LYS A 273 -16.30 2.51 11.45
CA LYS A 273 -16.26 1.29 10.64
C LYS A 273 -14.95 1.16 9.86
N LEU A 274 -14.52 2.23 9.18
CA LEU A 274 -13.25 2.25 8.44
C LEU A 274 -12.04 2.02 9.36
N ALA A 275 -12.04 2.61 10.55
CA ALA A 275 -11.00 2.36 11.54
C ALA A 275 -10.98 0.91 12.01
N GLN A 276 -12.14 0.32 12.29
CA GLN A 276 -12.25 -1.10 12.66
C GLN A 276 -11.76 -2.02 11.53
N ASP A 277 -12.14 -1.74 10.28
CA ASP A 277 -11.71 -2.54 9.13
C ASP A 277 -10.19 -2.43 8.92
N ARG A 278 -9.60 -1.26 9.13
CA ARG A 278 -8.15 -1.09 9.14
C ARG A 278 -7.47 -1.89 10.26
N VAL A 279 -8.03 -1.90 11.47
CA VAL A 279 -7.50 -2.71 12.58
C VAL A 279 -7.56 -4.21 12.23
N LYS A 280 -8.67 -4.70 11.66
CA LYS A 280 -8.78 -6.09 11.21
C LYS A 280 -7.74 -6.43 10.15
N GLU A 281 -7.52 -5.54 9.19
CA GLU A 281 -6.49 -5.73 8.16
C GLU A 281 -5.09 -5.86 8.79
N ILE A 282 -4.75 -4.98 9.74
CA ILE A 282 -3.49 -5.02 10.48
C ILE A 282 -3.33 -6.35 11.21
N GLN A 283 -4.38 -6.83 11.90
CA GLN A 283 -4.37 -8.10 12.61
C GLN A 283 -4.13 -9.29 11.67
N LEU A 284 -4.79 -9.32 10.51
CA LEU A 284 -4.63 -10.37 9.50
C LEU A 284 -3.20 -10.40 8.95
N ILE A 285 -2.64 -9.23 8.61
CA ILE A 285 -1.26 -9.13 8.14
C ILE A 285 -0.30 -9.60 9.23
N ALA A 286 -0.45 -9.09 10.46
CA ALA A 286 0.41 -9.46 11.58
C ALA A 286 0.42 -10.96 11.83
N LYS A 287 -0.77 -11.59 11.89
CA LYS A 287 -0.91 -13.05 12.05
C LYS A 287 -0.18 -13.82 10.95
N LYS A 288 -0.31 -13.39 9.69
CA LYS A 288 0.35 -14.06 8.56
C LYS A 288 1.87 -13.91 8.64
N VAL A 289 2.35 -12.72 9.00
CA VAL A 289 3.77 -12.41 9.12
C VAL A 289 4.42 -13.20 10.26
N THR A 290 3.82 -13.24 11.45
CA THR A 290 4.37 -13.96 12.61
C THR A 290 4.39 -15.47 12.39
N SER A 291 3.34 -16.05 11.81
CA SER A 291 3.33 -17.50 11.47
C SER A 291 4.49 -17.91 10.56
N HIS A 292 4.88 -17.03 9.62
CA HIS A 292 5.98 -17.31 8.70
C HIS A 292 7.34 -17.23 9.39
N ILE A 293 7.50 -16.39 10.41
CA ILE A 293 8.74 -16.30 11.19
C ILE A 293 8.93 -17.59 11.98
N GLU A 294 7.90 -18.03 12.71
CA GLU A 294 7.92 -19.29 13.46
C GLU A 294 8.26 -20.49 12.56
N THR A 295 7.64 -20.57 11.38
CA THR A 295 7.92 -21.67 10.43
C THR A 295 9.35 -21.62 9.89
N SER A 296 9.92 -20.43 9.69
CA SER A 296 11.30 -20.26 9.18
C SER A 296 12.34 -20.58 10.24
N GLU A 297 12.08 -20.24 11.50
CA GLU A 297 12.94 -20.58 12.65
C GLU A 297 12.93 -22.09 12.94
N VAL A 298 11.79 -22.75 12.81
CA VAL A 298 11.69 -24.21 12.92
C VAL A 298 12.40 -24.93 11.77
N ALA A 299 12.42 -24.36 10.57
CA ALA A 299 13.11 -24.96 9.42
C ALA A 299 14.63 -24.72 9.41
N ALA A 300 15.13 -23.77 10.22
CA ALA A 300 16.55 -23.43 10.34
C ALA A 300 17.26 -24.14 11.51
N ASN A 301 16.50 -24.79 12.41
CA ASN A 301 16.99 -25.60 13.54
C ASN A 301 16.89 -27.10 13.21
#